data_AF-A0A1M5IGD4-F1
#
_entry.id   AF-A0A1M5IGD4-F1
#
_cell.length_a   1.000
_cell.length_b   1.000
_cell.length_c   1.000
_cell.angle_alpha   90.00
_cell.angle_beta   90.00
_cell.angle_gamma   90.00
#
_symmetry.space_group_name_H-M   'P 1'
#
loop_
_entity.id
_entity.type
_entity.pdbx_description
1 polymer ?
#
loop_
_entity_poly.entity_id
_entity_poly.type
_entity_poly.pdbx_seq_one_letter_code
_entity_poly.pdbx_strand_id
1 'polypeptide(L)'
;MLNSQRTFVDAVKKYCTAHGIAIEIRAQGWLIIMQHRAKRHLAFGYDLGLNTAVAHRIANDKAATADVLQACGIPCIPHTLFLSPKMNKYIPPQRSWEAMLALLRQNPDGIVVKPNEGTGGDSVFKVSSEPDLELAVHRIFSSSLGLAISPYVAIDSEIRVVLLDHHPLVVYAKNRPAITGDGAHSLLELALAKTPVEQRSAVLPDMLADLDRAALDAIVPAGQRRVLNWRHNLDSGARPELLTEGKIRQACIEIAVQAADTIGIRFGSIDVVEVGGVLKILEINSGVMMEALGKQHPELVDAAYSAALDKVFGNPSSRP
;
A
#
# COMPACT_ATOMS: atom_id res chain seq x y z
N MET A 1 -15.07 8.38 -1.88
CA MET A 1 -15.86 7.57 -2.85
C MET A 1 -16.79 6.68 -2.03
N LEU A 2 -18.04 6.49 -2.42
CA LEU A 2 -18.93 5.56 -1.70
C LEU A 2 -18.48 4.12 -1.96
N ASN A 3 -18.57 3.24 -0.95
CA ASN A 3 -18.15 1.84 -1.06
C ASN A 3 -18.87 1.08 -2.21
N SER A 4 -20.09 1.47 -2.55
CA SER A 4 -20.90 0.91 -3.65
C SER A 4 -20.45 1.35 -5.05
N GLN A 5 -19.60 2.38 -5.13
CA GLN A 5 -19.07 2.97 -6.36
C GLN A 5 -17.58 2.64 -6.56
N ARG A 6 -17.04 1.73 -5.76
CA ARG A 6 -15.64 1.30 -5.89
C ARG A 6 -15.45 0.57 -7.21
N THR A 7 -14.30 0.80 -7.84
CA THR A 7 -13.91 0.12 -9.08
C THR A 7 -13.96 -1.39 -8.93
N PHE A 8 -13.59 -1.92 -7.75
CA PHE A 8 -13.76 -3.33 -7.40
C PHE A 8 -15.20 -3.83 -7.56
N VAL A 9 -16.17 -3.13 -6.98
CA VAL A 9 -17.58 -3.53 -7.00
C VAL A 9 -18.11 -3.55 -8.42
N ASP A 10 -17.73 -2.56 -9.23
CA ASP A 10 -18.16 -2.49 -10.62
C ASP A 10 -17.51 -3.56 -11.50
N ALA A 11 -16.23 -3.88 -11.30
CA ALA A 11 -15.57 -4.99 -11.97
C ALA A 11 -16.24 -6.35 -11.66
N VAL A 12 -16.58 -6.60 -10.39
CA VAL A 12 -17.30 -7.82 -9.98
C VAL A 12 -18.70 -7.89 -10.61
N LYS A 13 -19.44 -6.77 -10.66
CA LYS A 13 -20.76 -6.70 -11.34
C LYS A 13 -20.65 -7.02 -12.84
N LYS A 14 -19.65 -6.45 -13.53
CA LYS A 14 -19.41 -6.69 -14.95
C LYS A 14 -19.13 -8.17 -15.21
N TYR A 15 -18.22 -8.77 -14.46
CA TYR A 15 -17.93 -10.20 -14.54
C TYR A 15 -19.20 -11.04 -14.29
N CYS A 16 -19.94 -10.76 -13.21
CA CYS A 16 -21.14 -11.52 -12.90
C CYS A 16 -22.19 -11.46 -14.02
N THR A 17 -22.42 -10.26 -14.57
CA THR A 17 -23.31 -10.05 -15.72
C THR A 17 -22.85 -10.85 -16.93
N ALA A 18 -21.57 -10.79 -17.28
CA ALA A 18 -21.00 -11.47 -18.45
C ALA A 18 -21.09 -13.01 -18.36
N HIS A 19 -21.04 -13.56 -17.14
CA HIS A 19 -21.04 -15.01 -16.91
C HIS A 19 -22.36 -15.56 -16.36
N GLY A 20 -23.43 -14.77 -16.33
CA GLY A 20 -24.75 -15.21 -15.84
C GLY A 20 -24.73 -15.62 -14.36
N ILE A 21 -23.92 -14.95 -13.54
CA ILE A 21 -23.81 -15.17 -12.10
C ILE A 21 -24.73 -14.18 -11.39
N ALA A 22 -25.62 -14.68 -10.54
CA ALA A 22 -26.48 -13.82 -9.73
C ALA A 22 -25.64 -13.12 -8.65
N ILE A 23 -25.85 -11.82 -8.47
CA ILE A 23 -25.09 -10.99 -7.54
C ILE A 23 -26.03 -10.22 -6.60
N GLU A 24 -25.74 -10.28 -5.29
CA GLU A 24 -26.33 -9.39 -4.29
C GLU A 24 -25.25 -8.55 -3.63
N ILE A 25 -25.51 -7.24 -3.55
CA ILE A 25 -24.64 -6.29 -2.86
C ILE A 25 -25.33 -5.90 -1.55
N ARG A 26 -24.59 -6.03 -0.45
CA ARG A 26 -25.03 -5.76 0.92
C ARG A 26 -24.03 -4.87 1.63
N ALA A 27 -24.41 -4.37 2.81
CA ALA A 27 -23.55 -3.55 3.66
C ALA A 27 -22.87 -2.40 2.89
N GLN A 28 -23.64 -1.67 2.08
CA GLN A 28 -23.15 -0.55 1.25
C GLN A 28 -22.01 -0.89 0.28
N GLY A 29 -21.95 -2.12 -0.23
CA GLY A 29 -20.87 -2.54 -1.14
C GLY A 29 -19.72 -3.27 -0.45
N TRP A 30 -19.82 -3.49 0.87
CA TRP A 30 -18.79 -4.18 1.63
C TRP A 30 -18.91 -5.71 1.57
N LEU A 31 -20.13 -6.23 1.43
CA LEU A 31 -20.40 -7.65 1.22
C LEU A 31 -20.99 -7.86 -0.17
N ILE A 32 -20.36 -8.74 -0.95
CA ILE A 32 -20.85 -9.17 -2.26
C ILE A 32 -21.10 -10.67 -2.19
N ILE A 33 -22.34 -11.07 -2.49
CA ILE A 33 -22.77 -12.47 -2.55
C ILE A 33 -22.95 -12.83 -4.01
N MET A 34 -22.23 -13.84 -4.47
CA MET A 34 -22.29 -14.34 -5.85
C MET A 34 -22.82 -15.77 -5.87
N GLN A 35 -23.77 -16.06 -6.75
CA GLN A 35 -24.40 -17.37 -6.87
C GLN A 35 -24.35 -17.83 -8.33
N HIS A 36 -23.66 -18.94 -8.58
CA HIS A 36 -23.63 -19.62 -9.87
C HIS A 36 -24.01 -21.10 -9.69
N ARG A 37 -25.23 -21.46 -10.11
CA ARG A 37 -25.83 -22.78 -9.90
C ARG A 37 -25.82 -23.15 -8.40
N ALA A 38 -25.22 -24.28 -8.03
CA ALA A 38 -25.09 -24.72 -6.63
C ALA A 38 -23.97 -23.99 -5.87
N LYS A 39 -23.07 -23.26 -6.55
CA LYS A 39 -21.92 -22.61 -5.92
C LYS A 39 -22.29 -21.20 -5.45
N ARG A 40 -22.15 -20.96 -4.15
CA ARG A 40 -22.15 -19.63 -3.55
C ARG A 40 -20.73 -19.21 -3.25
N HIS A 41 -20.40 -17.96 -3.55
CA HIS A 41 -19.12 -17.35 -3.20
C HIS A 41 -19.34 -15.97 -2.59
N LEU A 42 -18.47 -15.59 -1.65
CA LEU A 42 -18.57 -14.32 -0.93
C LEU A 42 -17.29 -13.52 -1.14
N ALA A 43 -17.44 -12.21 -1.35
CA ALA A 43 -16.35 -11.27 -1.25
C ALA A 43 -16.65 -10.24 -0.15
N PHE A 44 -15.61 -9.83 0.59
CA PHE A 44 -15.73 -8.92 1.72
C PHE A 44 -14.64 -7.84 1.67
N GLY A 45 -15.03 -6.57 1.66
CA GLY A 45 -14.09 -5.47 1.45
C GLY A 45 -13.47 -5.52 0.05
N TYR A 46 -12.20 -5.94 -0.05
CA TYR A 46 -11.47 -6.25 -1.29
C TYR A 46 -11.04 -7.72 -1.37
N ASP A 47 -11.43 -8.55 -0.39
CA ASP A 47 -11.07 -9.95 -0.34
C ASP A 47 -12.02 -10.79 -1.20
N LEU A 48 -11.47 -11.43 -2.23
CA LEU A 48 -12.16 -12.39 -3.09
C LEU A 48 -12.16 -13.81 -2.52
N GLY A 49 -11.65 -14.06 -1.32
CA GLY A 49 -11.64 -15.37 -0.68
C GLY A 49 -10.74 -16.39 -1.38
N LEU A 50 -9.72 -15.93 -2.10
CA LEU A 50 -8.72 -16.79 -2.77
C LEU A 50 -7.56 -17.19 -1.83
N ASN A 51 -7.25 -16.34 -0.85
CA ASN A 51 -6.19 -16.56 0.12
C ASN A 51 -6.72 -17.36 1.32
N THR A 52 -5.86 -18.12 1.98
CA THR A 52 -6.21 -18.70 3.28
C THR A 52 -6.39 -17.59 4.32
N ALA A 53 -7.18 -17.85 5.37
CA ALA A 53 -7.37 -16.88 6.45
C ALA A 53 -6.05 -16.46 7.12
N VAL A 54 -5.09 -17.39 7.24
CA VAL A 54 -3.77 -17.11 7.82
C VAL A 54 -2.95 -16.22 6.88
N ALA A 55 -2.86 -16.56 5.59
CA ALA A 55 -2.13 -15.74 4.62
C ALA A 55 -2.70 -14.32 4.53
N HIS A 56 -4.04 -14.19 4.52
CA HIS A 56 -4.72 -12.90 4.56
C HIS A 56 -4.30 -12.07 5.79
N ARG A 57 -4.28 -12.67 6.98
CA ARG A 57 -3.94 -11.96 8.23
C ARG A 57 -2.47 -11.58 8.30
N ILE A 58 -1.56 -12.48 7.87
CA ILE A 58 -0.13 -12.19 7.86
C ILE A 58 0.16 -11.03 6.90
N ALA A 59 -0.35 -11.07 5.67
CA ALA A 59 -0.13 -10.00 4.69
C ALA A 59 -0.56 -8.64 5.25
N ASN A 60 -1.73 -8.55 5.88
CA ASN A 60 -2.22 -7.27 6.40
C ASN A 60 -1.55 -6.82 7.71
N ASP A 61 -0.64 -7.63 8.28
CA ASP A 61 0.17 -7.34 9.47
C ASP A 61 1.62 -7.04 9.04
N LYS A 62 2.04 -5.78 9.20
CA LYS A 62 3.34 -5.30 8.68
C LYS A 62 4.53 -5.97 9.37
N ALA A 63 4.47 -6.13 10.69
CA ALA A 63 5.54 -6.78 11.44
C ALA A 63 5.60 -8.29 11.15
N ALA A 64 4.45 -8.98 11.16
CA ALA A 64 4.40 -10.41 10.87
C ALA A 64 4.85 -10.72 9.43
N THR A 65 4.46 -9.89 8.46
CA THR A 65 4.96 -9.98 7.08
C THR A 65 6.48 -9.84 7.05
N ALA A 66 7.04 -8.82 7.70
CA ALA A 66 8.49 -8.62 7.73
C ALA A 66 9.23 -9.79 8.40
N ASP A 67 8.74 -10.28 9.54
CA ASP A 67 9.33 -11.40 10.29
C ASP A 67 9.36 -12.69 9.45
N VAL A 68 8.25 -13.02 8.78
CA VAL A 68 8.15 -14.20 7.92
C VAL A 68 9.12 -14.10 6.73
N LEU A 69 9.19 -12.94 6.07
CA LEU A 69 10.11 -12.72 4.96
C LEU A 69 11.58 -12.83 5.39
N GLN A 70 11.93 -12.26 6.55
CA GLN A 70 13.29 -12.35 7.10
C GLN A 70 13.66 -13.79 7.47
N ALA A 71 12.75 -14.52 8.11
CA ALA A 71 12.98 -15.93 8.46
C ALA A 71 13.26 -16.80 7.22
N CYS A 72 12.72 -16.41 6.06
CA CYS A 72 12.94 -17.09 4.78
C CYS A 72 14.03 -16.46 3.91
N GLY A 73 14.75 -15.45 4.42
CA GLY A 73 15.85 -14.80 3.69
C GLY A 73 15.41 -13.93 2.51
N ILE A 74 14.14 -13.52 2.45
CA ILE A 74 13.63 -12.61 1.42
C ILE A 74 13.95 -11.16 1.81
N PRO A 75 14.66 -10.39 0.96
CA PRO A 75 14.96 -9.00 1.26
C PRO A 75 13.70 -8.17 1.49
N CYS A 76 13.57 -7.55 2.67
CA CYS A 76 12.44 -6.69 3.02
C CYS A 76 12.87 -5.50 3.89
N ILE A 77 11.98 -4.53 4.05
CA ILE A 77 12.12 -3.48 5.06
C ILE A 77 11.70 -4.07 6.42
N PRO A 78 12.57 -4.05 7.44
CA PRO A 78 12.23 -4.59 8.76
C PRO A 78 11.12 -3.78 9.42
N HIS A 79 10.21 -4.47 10.13
CA HIS A 79 9.15 -3.86 10.91
C HIS A 79 9.08 -4.52 12.28
N THR A 80 9.33 -3.75 13.35
CA THR A 80 9.24 -4.26 14.73
C THR A 80 7.88 -3.93 15.32
N LEU A 81 7.18 -4.95 15.81
CA LEU A 81 5.89 -4.81 16.49
C LEU A 81 6.05 -4.28 17.91
N PHE A 82 5.21 -3.31 18.27
CA PHE A 82 4.97 -2.93 19.65
C PHE A 82 3.47 -2.92 19.95
N LEU A 83 3.10 -3.57 21.04
CA LEU A 83 1.71 -3.65 21.47
C LEU A 83 1.34 -2.50 22.40
N SER A 84 0.09 -2.06 22.30
CA SER A 84 -0.49 -1.06 23.19
C SER A 84 -0.38 -1.51 24.64
N PRO A 85 -0.15 -0.59 25.62
CA PRO A 85 -0.18 -0.92 27.04
C PRO A 85 -1.47 -1.62 27.50
N LYS A 86 -2.59 -1.43 26.77
CA LYS A 86 -3.85 -2.17 26.97
C LYS A 86 -3.68 -3.70 26.87
N MET A 87 -2.63 -4.17 26.20
CA MET A 87 -2.30 -5.57 26.00
C MET A 87 -1.34 -6.14 27.05
N ASN A 88 -0.81 -5.32 27.97
CA ASN A 88 0.22 -5.74 28.95
C ASN A 88 -0.20 -6.96 29.80
N LYS A 89 -1.49 -7.19 30.04
CA LYS A 89 -1.98 -8.36 30.77
C LYS A 89 -1.84 -9.69 30.01
N TYR A 90 -1.58 -9.65 28.70
CA TYR A 90 -1.49 -10.82 27.83
C TYR A 90 -0.06 -11.13 27.37
N ILE A 91 0.90 -10.29 27.75
CA ILE A 91 2.31 -10.44 27.34
C ILE A 91 3.23 -10.32 28.56
N PRO A 92 4.43 -10.92 28.52
CA PRO A 92 5.45 -10.65 29.52
C PRO A 92 5.74 -9.15 29.61
N PRO A 93 6.14 -8.61 30.78
CA PRO A 93 6.60 -7.23 30.88
C PRO A 93 7.71 -6.94 29.88
N GLN A 94 7.53 -5.88 29.09
CA GLN A 94 8.50 -5.45 28.08
C GLN A 94 8.95 -4.03 28.39
N ARG A 95 10.23 -3.75 28.12
CA ARG A 95 10.80 -2.39 28.12
C ARG A 95 10.54 -1.73 26.76
N SER A 96 9.26 -1.70 26.37
CA SER A 96 8.84 -1.33 25.01
C SER A 96 9.28 0.09 24.67
N TRP A 97 9.13 1.04 25.59
CA TRP A 97 9.54 2.42 25.37
C TRP A 97 11.05 2.52 25.15
N GLU A 98 11.86 1.85 25.98
CA GLU A 98 13.31 1.86 25.83
C GLU A 98 13.79 1.19 24.54
N ALA A 99 13.08 0.15 24.08
CA ALA A 99 13.32 -0.48 22.80
C ALA A 99 12.94 0.43 21.62
N MET A 100 11.83 1.17 21.69
CA MET A 100 11.48 2.19 20.69
C MET A 100 12.54 3.30 20.63
N LEU A 101 12.99 3.80 21.78
CA LEU A 101 14.09 4.78 21.86
C LEU A 101 15.40 4.24 21.31
N ALA A 102 15.69 2.95 21.53
CA ALA A 102 16.87 2.31 20.95
C ALA A 102 16.78 2.26 19.41
N LEU A 103 15.62 1.91 18.85
CA LEU A 103 15.39 1.95 17.40
C LEU A 103 15.57 3.37 16.85
N LEU A 104 15.04 4.39 17.53
CA LEU A 104 15.24 5.78 17.12
C LEU A 104 16.73 6.15 17.08
N ARG A 105 17.48 5.82 18.15
CA ARG A 105 18.92 6.13 18.22
C ARG A 105 19.76 5.37 17.20
N GLN A 106 19.36 4.16 16.82
CA GLN A 106 20.07 3.34 15.83
C GLN A 106 19.85 3.82 14.39
N ASN A 107 18.85 4.67 14.15
CA ASN A 107 18.46 5.13 12.83
C ASN A 107 18.56 6.67 12.75
N PRO A 108 19.75 7.22 12.47
CA PRO A 108 19.98 8.68 12.48
C PRO A 108 19.16 9.43 11.42
N ASP A 109 18.80 8.77 10.31
CA ASP A 109 17.94 9.32 9.26
C ASP A 109 16.44 9.31 9.65
N GLY A 110 16.13 8.75 10.83
CA GLY A 110 14.81 8.64 11.41
C GLY A 110 14.21 7.23 11.31
N ILE A 111 13.05 7.08 11.93
CA ILE A 111 12.21 5.88 11.88
C ILE A 111 10.84 6.24 11.32
N VAL A 112 10.12 5.22 10.84
CA VAL A 112 8.71 5.34 10.47
C VAL A 112 7.88 4.59 11.51
N VAL A 113 6.94 5.29 12.13
CA VAL A 113 6.02 4.74 13.14
C VAL A 113 4.62 4.74 12.54
N LYS A 114 3.97 3.57 12.52
CA LYS A 114 2.65 3.40 11.88
C LYS A 114 1.80 2.33 12.58
N PRO A 115 0.46 2.35 12.44
CA PRO A 115 -0.37 1.22 12.84
C PRO A 115 0.12 -0.09 12.19
N ASN A 116 0.15 -1.16 12.99
CA ASN A 116 0.65 -2.45 12.52
C ASN A 116 -0.24 -3.02 11.39
N GLU A 117 -1.56 -2.91 11.59
CA GLU A 117 -2.58 -3.18 10.57
C GLU A 117 -3.20 -1.86 10.09
N GLY A 118 -3.65 -1.81 8.83
CA GLY A 118 -4.29 -0.63 8.23
C GLY A 118 -3.74 -0.27 6.85
N THR A 119 -4.48 0.58 6.12
CA THR A 119 -4.27 0.92 4.71
C THR A 119 -4.23 2.44 4.49
N GLY A 120 -3.80 2.90 3.31
CA GLY A 120 -3.99 4.29 2.86
C GLY A 120 -3.02 5.31 3.46
N GLY A 121 -2.03 4.88 4.26
CA GLY A 121 -1.04 5.79 4.84
C GLY A 121 -1.53 6.59 6.05
N ASP A 122 -2.67 6.21 6.64
CA ASP A 122 -3.22 6.86 7.82
C ASP A 122 -2.31 6.65 9.06
N SER A 123 -2.09 7.73 9.81
CA SER A 123 -1.25 7.73 11.02
C SER A 123 0.17 7.17 10.80
N VAL A 124 0.75 7.43 9.64
CA VAL A 124 2.16 7.12 9.34
C VAL A 124 3.01 8.35 9.64
N PHE A 125 3.94 8.24 10.58
CA PHE A 125 4.80 9.33 11.04
C PHE A 125 6.25 9.03 10.70
N LYS A 126 6.95 9.99 10.08
CA LYS A 126 8.41 10.02 10.09
C LYS A 126 8.85 10.69 11.39
N VAL A 127 9.69 10.02 12.15
CA VAL A 127 10.10 10.43 13.51
C VAL A 127 11.62 10.50 13.56
N SER A 128 12.15 11.63 13.98
CA SER A 128 13.60 11.87 14.16
C SER A 128 13.97 12.37 15.56
N SER A 129 12.99 12.53 16.46
CA SER A 129 13.21 13.00 17.83
C SER A 129 12.35 12.23 18.84
N GLU A 130 12.77 12.22 20.10
CA GLU A 130 12.02 11.56 21.18
C GLU A 130 10.62 12.18 21.40
N PRO A 131 10.43 13.52 21.38
CA PRO A 131 9.09 14.11 21.45
C PRO A 131 8.17 13.68 20.30
N ASP A 132 8.68 13.60 19.06
CA ASP A 132 7.89 13.15 17.91
C ASP A 132 7.48 11.67 18.05
N LEU A 133 8.38 10.85 18.61
CA LEU A 133 8.11 9.44 18.89
C LEU A 133 6.97 9.30 19.91
N GLU A 134 7.00 10.06 21.00
CA GLU A 134 5.96 10.05 22.02
C GLU A 134 4.59 10.40 21.42
N LEU A 135 4.55 11.46 20.61
CA LEU A 135 3.34 11.95 19.97
C LEU A 135 2.76 10.93 18.97
N ALA A 136 3.61 10.33 18.14
CA ALA A 136 3.23 9.29 17.19
C ALA A 136 2.68 8.04 17.89
N VAL A 137 3.38 7.55 18.93
CA VAL A 137 2.99 6.37 19.70
C VAL A 137 1.65 6.60 20.40
N HIS A 138 1.48 7.74 21.08
CA HIS A 138 0.22 8.08 21.74
C HIS A 138 -0.95 8.14 20.74
N ARG A 139 -0.73 8.79 19.59
CA ARG A 139 -1.75 8.91 18.54
C ARG A 139 -2.16 7.54 17.99
N ILE A 140 -1.21 6.65 17.70
CA ILE A 140 -1.52 5.32 17.16
C ILE A 140 -2.22 4.44 18.21
N PHE A 141 -1.74 4.41 19.45
CA PHE A 141 -2.36 3.59 20.50
C PHE A 141 -3.72 4.11 20.99
N SER A 142 -4.12 5.32 20.60
CA SER A 142 -5.48 5.81 20.81
C SER A 142 -6.53 5.02 20.01
N SER A 143 -6.15 4.47 18.85
CA SER A 143 -7.06 3.80 17.91
C SER A 143 -6.61 2.41 17.46
N SER A 144 -5.38 2.00 17.75
CA SER A 144 -4.83 0.67 17.41
C SER A 144 -4.30 -0.08 18.63
N LEU A 145 -4.34 -1.42 18.55
CA LEU A 145 -3.73 -2.31 19.56
C LEU A 145 -2.25 -2.59 19.31
N GLY A 146 -1.74 -2.27 18.12
CA GLY A 146 -0.35 -2.49 17.74
C GLY A 146 0.15 -1.41 16.79
N LEU A 147 1.44 -1.09 16.92
CA LEU A 147 2.17 -0.25 15.97
C LEU A 147 3.40 -1.00 15.47
N ALA A 148 3.84 -0.66 14.27
CA ALA A 148 5.08 -1.12 13.69
C ALA A 148 6.06 0.04 13.58
N ILE A 149 7.33 -0.23 13.92
CA ILE A 149 8.44 0.70 13.70
C ILE A 149 9.39 0.10 12.66
N SER A 150 9.73 0.87 11.64
CA SER A 150 10.75 0.53 10.64
C SER A 150 11.80 1.64 10.55
N PRO A 151 13.03 1.36 10.07
CA PRO A 151 13.94 2.42 9.68
C PRO A 151 13.31 3.29 8.59
N TYR A 152 13.58 4.59 8.62
CA TYR A 152 13.35 5.43 7.45
C TYR A 152 14.45 5.16 6.43
N VAL A 153 14.06 4.85 5.19
CA VAL A 153 14.99 4.63 4.08
C VAL A 153 14.63 5.53 2.92
N ALA A 154 15.65 6.05 2.24
CA ALA A 154 15.45 6.75 0.98
C ALA A 154 15.06 5.73 -0.10
N ILE A 155 13.81 5.78 -0.53
CA ILE A 155 13.27 4.92 -1.57
C ILE A 155 13.48 5.60 -2.93
N ASP A 156 14.23 4.94 -3.80
CA ASP A 156 14.54 5.39 -5.16
C ASP A 156 13.31 5.20 -6.06
N SER A 157 12.69 4.01 -5.97
CA SER A 157 11.48 3.65 -6.69
C SER A 157 10.60 2.72 -5.85
N GLU A 158 9.28 2.84 -6.02
CA GLU A 158 8.29 1.93 -5.42
C GLU A 158 7.41 1.35 -6.53
N ILE A 159 7.48 0.04 -6.73
CA ILE A 159 6.78 -0.71 -7.75
C ILE A 159 5.74 -1.61 -7.08
N ARG A 160 4.49 -1.52 -7.52
CA ARG A 160 3.45 -2.47 -7.14
C ARG A 160 3.35 -3.59 -8.16
N VAL A 161 3.38 -4.83 -7.69
CA VAL A 161 3.11 -6.04 -8.46
C VAL A 161 1.81 -6.65 -7.97
N VAL A 162 0.79 -6.69 -8.83
CA VAL A 162 -0.47 -7.43 -8.58
C VAL A 162 -0.29 -8.84 -9.11
N LEU A 163 -0.35 -9.84 -8.23
CA LEU A 163 -0.13 -11.25 -8.54
C LEU A 163 -1.41 -12.07 -8.43
N LEU A 164 -1.53 -13.09 -9.29
CA LEU A 164 -2.50 -14.19 -9.18
C LEU A 164 -1.82 -15.53 -9.45
N ASP A 165 -1.74 -16.42 -8.45
CA ASP A 165 -1.07 -17.73 -8.55
C ASP A 165 0.30 -17.61 -9.27
N HIS A 166 1.19 -16.75 -8.76
CA HIS A 166 2.51 -16.41 -9.32
C HIS A 166 2.53 -15.64 -10.65
N HIS A 167 1.38 -15.39 -11.28
CA HIS A 167 1.30 -14.65 -12.54
C HIS A 167 1.12 -13.15 -12.27
N PRO A 168 2.00 -12.28 -12.80
CA PRO A 168 1.82 -10.83 -12.69
C PRO A 168 0.70 -10.36 -13.61
N LEU A 169 -0.39 -9.88 -13.00
CA LEU A 169 -1.53 -9.30 -13.70
C LEU A 169 -1.27 -7.83 -14.07
N VAL A 170 -0.69 -7.06 -13.14
CA VAL A 170 -0.37 -5.65 -13.33
C VAL A 170 0.94 -5.33 -12.62
N VAL A 171 1.81 -4.55 -13.27
CA VAL A 171 3.02 -4.00 -12.65
C VAL A 171 3.11 -2.50 -12.96
N TYR A 172 3.25 -1.68 -11.93
CA TYR A 172 3.39 -0.23 -12.10
C TYR A 172 4.26 0.42 -11.04
N ALA A 173 4.97 1.47 -11.43
CA ALA A 173 5.68 2.35 -10.50
C ALA A 173 4.72 3.39 -9.90
N LYS A 174 4.93 3.74 -8.63
CA LYS A 174 4.19 4.81 -7.95
C LYS A 174 4.98 6.11 -8.07
N ASN A 175 4.67 6.92 -9.07
CA ASN A 175 5.37 8.19 -9.28
C ASN A 175 4.87 9.27 -8.34
N ARG A 176 5.76 9.78 -7.49
CA ARG A 176 5.44 10.88 -6.58
C ARG A 176 5.22 12.20 -7.32
N PRO A 177 4.27 13.03 -6.86
CA PRO A 177 4.11 14.37 -7.38
C PRO A 177 5.38 15.19 -7.10
N ALA A 178 5.86 15.86 -8.13
CA ALA A 178 7.06 16.67 -8.08
C ALA A 178 6.88 17.94 -8.91
N ILE A 179 7.60 18.97 -8.51
CA ILE A 179 7.61 20.29 -9.13
C ILE A 179 9.01 20.56 -9.65
N THR A 180 9.09 21.08 -10.87
CA THR A 180 10.32 21.63 -11.43
C THR A 180 10.37 23.12 -11.18
N GLY A 181 11.45 23.57 -10.56
CA GLY A 181 11.73 24.97 -10.30
C GLY A 181 11.92 25.78 -11.58
N ASP A 182 11.52 27.03 -11.52
CA ASP A 182 11.72 28.03 -12.57
C ASP A 182 12.74 29.10 -12.17
N GLY A 183 13.31 29.01 -10.97
CA GLY A 183 14.27 29.97 -10.43
C GLY A 183 13.67 31.30 -9.98
N ALA A 184 12.34 31.46 -10.02
CA ALA A 184 11.65 32.70 -9.70
C ALA A 184 10.65 32.55 -8.54
N HIS A 185 9.94 31.43 -8.49
CA HIS A 185 8.86 31.21 -7.53
C HIS A 185 9.25 30.22 -6.43
N SER A 186 8.62 30.40 -5.26
CA SER A 186 8.74 29.50 -4.12
C SER A 186 8.15 28.11 -4.41
N LEU A 187 8.54 27.11 -3.61
CA LEU A 187 7.97 25.77 -3.71
C LEU A 187 6.43 25.79 -3.54
N LEU A 188 5.92 26.57 -2.59
CA LEU A 188 4.48 26.69 -2.35
C LEU A 188 3.74 27.32 -3.53
N GLU A 189 4.26 28.42 -4.08
CA GLU A 189 3.66 29.08 -5.26
C GLU A 189 3.63 28.14 -6.47
N LEU A 190 4.75 27.45 -6.73
CA LEU A 190 4.83 26.48 -7.81
C LEU A 190 3.89 25.29 -7.59
N ALA A 191 3.80 24.78 -6.36
CA ALA A 191 2.88 23.69 -6.03
C ALA A 191 1.42 24.10 -6.24
N LEU A 192 1.02 25.31 -5.82
CA LEU A 192 -0.33 25.84 -6.04
C LEU A 192 -0.64 26.06 -7.52
N ALA A 193 0.31 26.63 -8.27
CA ALA A 193 0.13 26.96 -9.68
C ALA A 193 0.10 25.71 -10.57
N LYS A 194 1.02 24.76 -10.34
CA LYS A 194 1.25 23.61 -11.24
C LYS A 194 0.52 22.33 -10.82
N THR A 195 0.03 22.22 -9.58
CA THR A 195 -0.81 21.09 -9.18
C THR A 195 -2.25 21.29 -9.68
N PRO A 196 -2.79 20.39 -10.51
CA PRO A 196 -4.16 20.47 -11.00
C PRO A 196 -5.17 20.59 -9.86
N VAL A 197 -6.23 21.38 -10.06
CA VAL A 197 -7.20 21.74 -9.01
C VAL A 197 -7.77 20.49 -8.33
N GLU A 198 -8.10 19.47 -9.11
CA GLU A 198 -8.65 18.20 -8.68
C GLU A 198 -7.68 17.34 -7.84
N GLN A 199 -6.38 17.67 -7.81
CA GLN A 199 -5.35 16.96 -7.06
C GLN A 199 -4.85 17.73 -5.84
N ARG A 200 -5.19 19.02 -5.73
CA ARG A 200 -4.69 19.88 -4.63
C ARG A 200 -5.05 19.34 -3.25
N SER A 201 -6.26 18.79 -3.09
CA SER A 201 -6.71 18.21 -1.80
C SER A 201 -5.97 16.94 -1.40
N ALA A 202 -5.38 16.20 -2.35
CA ALA A 202 -4.61 15.00 -2.08
C ALA A 202 -3.12 15.31 -1.83
N VAL A 203 -2.58 16.36 -2.47
CA VAL A 203 -1.14 16.65 -2.46
C VAL A 203 -0.76 17.72 -1.44
N LEU A 204 -1.51 18.82 -1.37
CA LEU A 204 -1.09 20.00 -0.60
C LEU A 204 -1.15 19.82 0.92
N PRO A 205 -2.17 19.17 1.52
CA PRO A 205 -2.22 19.02 2.98
C PRO A 205 -1.00 18.27 3.54
N ASP A 206 -0.61 17.18 2.87
CA ASP A 206 0.56 16.39 3.26
C ASP A 206 1.85 17.20 3.10
N MET A 207 2.01 17.90 1.97
CA MET A 207 3.17 18.78 1.73
C MET A 207 3.32 19.85 2.81
N LEU A 208 2.22 20.49 3.21
CA LEU A 208 2.21 21.54 4.24
C LEU A 208 2.49 21.00 5.65
N ALA A 209 2.15 19.73 5.90
CA ALA A 209 2.42 19.07 7.19
C ALA A 209 3.86 18.53 7.28
N ASP A 210 4.42 18.07 6.16
CA ASP A 210 5.72 17.41 6.09
C ASP A 210 6.90 18.40 5.91
N LEU A 211 6.65 19.63 5.42
CA LEU A 211 7.68 20.64 5.17
C LEU A 211 7.55 21.83 6.12
N ASP A 212 8.70 22.35 6.56
CA ASP A 212 8.73 23.58 7.34
C ASP A 212 8.47 24.83 6.47
N ARG A 213 8.23 25.97 7.13
CA ARG A 213 7.93 27.22 6.45
C ARG A 213 9.08 27.68 5.55
N ALA A 214 10.32 27.46 5.98
CA ALA A 214 11.50 27.86 5.23
C ALA A 214 11.63 27.08 3.91
N ALA A 215 11.36 25.78 3.93
CA ALA A 215 11.36 24.92 2.75
C ALA A 215 10.21 25.28 1.78
N LEU A 216 9.03 25.64 2.31
CA LEU A 216 7.89 26.06 1.50
C LEU A 216 8.13 27.40 0.79
N ASP A 217 8.77 28.35 1.48
CA ASP A 217 9.05 29.70 0.96
C ASP A 217 10.32 29.76 0.09
N ALA A 218 11.13 28.69 0.06
CA ALA A 218 12.36 28.65 -0.73
C ALA A 218 12.08 28.69 -2.24
N ILE A 219 12.76 29.59 -2.95
CA ILE A 219 12.76 29.63 -4.42
C ILE A 219 13.41 28.36 -4.95
N VAL A 220 12.71 27.64 -5.83
CA VAL A 220 13.24 26.41 -6.43
C VAL A 220 14.06 26.78 -7.66
N PRO A 221 15.38 26.49 -7.69
CA PRO A 221 16.26 26.78 -8.83
C PRO A 221 15.71 26.22 -10.16
N ALA A 222 15.96 26.96 -11.25
CA ALA A 222 15.51 26.58 -12.58
C ALA A 222 16.00 25.17 -12.95
N GLY A 223 15.08 24.30 -13.35
CA GLY A 223 15.36 22.91 -13.74
C GLY A 223 15.53 21.93 -12.57
N GLN A 224 15.56 22.39 -11.32
CA GLN A 224 15.63 21.48 -10.16
C GLN A 224 14.27 20.84 -9.89
N ARG A 225 14.22 19.50 -9.88
CA ARG A 225 13.03 18.74 -9.49
C ARG A 225 12.96 18.58 -7.97
N ARG A 226 11.82 18.95 -7.37
CA ARG A 226 11.51 18.80 -5.95
C ARG A 226 10.26 17.96 -5.76
N VAL A 227 10.37 16.89 -4.97
CA VAL A 227 9.22 16.04 -4.63
C VAL A 227 8.40 16.73 -3.53
N LEU A 228 7.07 16.68 -3.64
CA LEU A 228 6.17 17.40 -2.72
C LEU A 228 5.81 16.61 -1.46
N ASN A 229 5.98 15.29 -1.47
CA ASN A 229 5.72 14.40 -0.34
C ASN A 229 6.77 13.29 -0.32
N TRP A 230 7.23 12.89 0.86
CA TRP A 230 8.19 11.79 1.00
C TRP A 230 7.56 10.42 0.76
N ARG A 231 6.24 10.25 0.95
CA ARG A 231 5.47 9.00 0.76
C ARG A 231 5.15 8.71 -0.71
N HIS A 232 5.24 7.45 -1.13
CA HIS A 232 4.79 6.96 -2.44
C HIS A 232 3.33 6.46 -2.39
N ASN A 233 2.43 7.23 -1.77
CA ASN A 233 1.04 6.82 -1.59
C ASN A 233 0.15 7.38 -2.72
N LEU A 234 -0.64 6.50 -3.36
CA LEU A 234 -1.57 6.91 -4.44
C LEU A 234 -2.67 7.84 -3.92
N ASP A 235 -3.09 7.65 -2.67
CA ASP A 235 -4.07 8.52 -2.01
C ASP A 235 -3.47 9.90 -1.66
N SER A 236 -2.15 9.99 -1.51
CA SER A 236 -1.39 11.25 -1.35
C SER A 236 -0.92 11.85 -2.68
N GLY A 237 -1.55 11.46 -3.80
CA GLY A 237 -1.33 12.05 -5.11
C GLY A 237 -0.22 11.43 -5.96
N ALA A 238 0.40 10.32 -5.53
CA ALA A 238 1.24 9.53 -6.42
C ALA A 238 0.40 8.93 -7.57
N ARG A 239 1.01 8.73 -8.74
CA ARG A 239 0.34 8.20 -9.92
C ARG A 239 0.93 6.85 -10.35
N PRO A 240 0.09 5.89 -10.78
CA PRO A 240 0.58 4.66 -11.37
C PRO A 240 1.17 4.93 -12.76
N GLU A 241 2.39 4.48 -13.01
CA GLU A 241 3.00 4.41 -14.34
C GLU A 241 3.26 2.93 -14.67
N LEU A 242 2.62 2.42 -15.73
CA LEU A 242 2.71 1.01 -16.10
C LEU A 242 4.13 0.64 -16.51
N LEU A 243 4.61 -0.50 -16.01
CA LEU A 243 5.85 -1.13 -16.44
C LEU A 243 5.50 -2.31 -17.36
N THR A 244 5.64 -2.10 -18.67
CA THR A 244 5.29 -3.10 -19.69
C THR A 244 6.39 -4.15 -19.87
N GLU A 245 7.66 -3.73 -19.88
CA GLU A 245 8.81 -4.59 -20.10
C GLU A 245 10.06 -4.07 -19.38
N GLY A 246 11.16 -4.84 -19.43
CA GLY A 246 12.47 -4.42 -18.91
C GLY A 246 12.94 -5.20 -17.69
N LYS A 247 14.24 -5.07 -17.40
CA LYS A 247 14.94 -5.84 -16.35
C LYS A 247 14.41 -5.53 -14.95
N ILE A 248 14.13 -4.26 -14.65
CA ILE A 248 13.61 -3.84 -13.34
C ILE A 248 12.24 -4.48 -13.08
N ARG A 249 11.35 -4.47 -14.08
CA ARG A 249 10.05 -5.13 -14.02
C ARG A 249 10.20 -6.61 -13.68
N GLN A 250 11.08 -7.31 -14.40
CA GLN A 250 11.30 -8.74 -14.20
C GLN A 250 11.86 -9.06 -12.80
N ALA A 251 12.85 -8.29 -12.35
CA ALA A 251 13.42 -8.45 -11.01
C ALA A 251 12.39 -8.16 -9.89
N CYS A 252 11.50 -7.17 -10.07
CA CYS A 252 10.41 -6.90 -9.14
C CYS A 252 9.39 -8.04 -9.09
N ILE A 253 9.05 -8.63 -10.25
CA ILE A 253 8.15 -9.79 -10.31
C ILE A 253 8.78 -10.98 -9.56
N GLU A 254 10.06 -11.27 -9.79
CA GLU A 254 10.74 -12.41 -9.17
C GLU A 254 10.72 -12.34 -7.64
N ILE A 255 11.13 -11.20 -7.06
CA ILE A 255 11.09 -11.03 -5.60
C ILE A 255 9.66 -11.01 -5.06
N ALA A 256 8.70 -10.43 -5.80
CA ALA A 256 7.29 -10.41 -5.39
C ALA A 256 6.67 -11.81 -5.37
N VAL A 257 7.00 -12.67 -6.35
CA VAL A 257 6.57 -14.07 -6.38
C VAL A 257 7.16 -14.84 -5.21
N GLN A 258 8.46 -14.71 -4.95
CA GLN A 258 9.10 -15.36 -3.79
C GLN A 258 8.46 -14.94 -2.46
N ALA A 259 8.14 -13.65 -2.33
CA ALA A 259 7.50 -13.11 -1.14
C ALA A 259 6.05 -13.61 -0.98
N ALA A 260 5.29 -13.67 -2.08
CA ALA A 260 3.94 -14.21 -2.09
C ALA A 260 3.92 -15.70 -1.71
N ASP A 261 4.86 -16.49 -2.23
CA ASP A 261 4.99 -17.92 -1.96
C ASP A 261 5.28 -18.20 -0.49
N THR A 262 6.16 -17.39 0.09
CA THR A 262 6.55 -17.50 1.50
C THR A 262 5.36 -17.33 2.45
N ILE A 263 4.42 -16.43 2.12
CA ILE A 263 3.22 -16.18 2.93
C ILE A 263 2.04 -17.10 2.52
N GLY A 264 2.05 -17.61 1.29
CA GLY A 264 0.92 -18.32 0.70
C GLY A 264 -0.15 -17.38 0.13
N ILE A 265 0.25 -16.22 -0.40
CA ILE A 265 -0.63 -15.29 -1.10
C ILE A 265 -0.86 -15.76 -2.52
N ARG A 266 -2.13 -16.01 -2.84
CA ARG A 266 -2.58 -16.40 -4.18
C ARG A 266 -3.02 -15.19 -4.99
N PHE A 267 -3.73 -14.25 -4.40
CA PHE A 267 -4.14 -13.01 -5.04
C PHE A 267 -3.83 -11.84 -4.10
N GLY A 268 -3.01 -10.90 -4.55
CA GLY A 268 -2.55 -9.81 -3.70
C GLY A 268 -1.75 -8.76 -4.45
N SER A 269 -1.49 -7.65 -3.78
CA SER A 269 -0.59 -6.60 -4.27
C SER A 269 0.64 -6.52 -3.38
N ILE A 270 1.82 -6.62 -4.00
CA ILE A 270 3.11 -6.62 -3.34
C ILE A 270 3.82 -5.32 -3.73
N ASP A 271 4.23 -4.54 -2.75
CA ASP A 271 5.01 -3.33 -2.97
C ASP A 271 6.50 -3.64 -2.79
N VAL A 272 7.24 -3.45 -3.88
CA VAL A 272 8.68 -3.64 -3.97
C VAL A 272 9.33 -2.26 -4.04
N VAL A 273 10.31 -2.00 -3.19
CA VAL A 273 11.07 -0.75 -3.16
C VAL A 273 12.52 -0.99 -3.55
N GLU A 274 13.10 -0.04 -4.26
CA GLU A 274 14.53 0.03 -4.49
C GLU A 274 15.17 0.99 -3.47
N VAL A 275 16.17 0.50 -2.75
CA VAL A 275 16.92 1.27 -1.75
C VAL A 275 18.39 1.05 -2.00
N GLY A 276 19.08 2.07 -2.52
CA GLY A 276 20.52 1.99 -2.78
C GLY A 276 20.87 0.91 -3.81
N GLY A 277 20.03 0.75 -4.82
CA GLY A 277 20.18 -0.26 -5.88
C GLY A 277 19.78 -1.69 -5.48
N VAL A 278 19.20 -1.90 -4.29
CA VAL A 278 18.75 -3.21 -3.81
C VAL A 278 17.23 -3.23 -3.72
N LEU A 279 16.61 -4.22 -4.36
CA LEU A 279 15.17 -4.46 -4.26
C LEU A 279 14.82 -5.12 -2.92
N LYS A 280 13.77 -4.60 -2.27
CA LYS A 280 13.24 -5.10 -1.00
C LYS A 280 11.72 -5.06 -1.02
N ILE A 281 11.08 -6.01 -0.34
CA ILE A 281 9.64 -5.96 -0.08
C ILE A 281 9.36 -4.91 0.99
N LEU A 282 8.43 -3.99 0.71
CA LEU A 282 7.95 -3.00 1.68
C LEU A 282 6.69 -3.49 2.40
N GLU A 283 5.69 -3.95 1.63
CA GLU A 283 4.43 -4.46 2.16
C GLU A 283 3.78 -5.46 1.19
N ILE A 284 2.89 -6.30 1.72
CA ILE A 284 2.04 -7.21 0.97
C ILE A 284 0.62 -6.96 1.42
N ASN A 285 -0.32 -6.81 0.50
CA ASN A 285 -1.73 -6.62 0.84
C ASN A 285 -2.56 -7.74 0.19
N SER A 286 -3.39 -8.42 0.99
CA SER A 286 -4.30 -9.45 0.48
C SER A 286 -5.53 -8.85 -0.22
N GLY A 287 -5.94 -7.64 0.19
CA GLY A 287 -6.94 -6.84 -0.50
C GLY A 287 -6.30 -6.08 -1.66
N VAL A 288 -6.68 -6.43 -2.89
CA VAL A 288 -6.13 -5.79 -4.09
C VAL A 288 -6.92 -4.52 -4.37
N MET A 289 -6.38 -3.36 -3.99
CA MET A 289 -6.98 -2.05 -4.28
C MET A 289 -6.41 -1.50 -5.61
N MET A 290 -7.28 -1.11 -6.54
CA MET A 290 -6.90 -0.67 -7.90
C MET A 290 -7.65 0.58 -8.37
N GLU A 291 -8.28 1.33 -7.47
CA GLU A 291 -9.11 2.51 -7.74
C GLU A 291 -8.32 3.60 -8.48
N ALA A 292 -7.11 3.90 -8.01
CA ALA A 292 -6.24 4.88 -8.64
C ALA A 292 -5.79 4.45 -10.04
N LEU A 293 -5.53 3.15 -10.23
CA LEU A 293 -5.19 2.57 -11.53
C LEU A 293 -6.39 2.61 -12.48
N GLY A 294 -7.58 2.24 -12.01
CA GLY A 294 -8.81 2.17 -12.81
C GLY A 294 -9.30 3.51 -13.35
N LYS A 295 -8.81 4.63 -12.81
CA LYS A 295 -9.05 5.96 -13.39
C LYS A 295 -8.37 6.14 -14.76
N GLN A 296 -7.25 5.47 -14.98
CA GLN A 296 -6.43 5.58 -16.20
C GLN A 296 -6.50 4.31 -17.06
N HIS A 297 -6.62 3.15 -16.42
CA HIS A 297 -6.59 1.81 -17.05
C HIS A 297 -7.74 0.92 -16.54
N PRO A 298 -9.01 1.30 -16.74
CA PRO A 298 -10.16 0.51 -16.26
C PRO A 298 -10.17 -0.92 -16.82
N GLU A 299 -9.73 -1.11 -18.07
CA GLU A 299 -9.65 -2.41 -18.74
C GLU A 299 -8.68 -3.38 -18.05
N LEU A 300 -7.56 -2.90 -17.54
CA LEU A 300 -6.60 -3.72 -16.81
C LEU A 300 -7.17 -4.16 -15.45
N VAL A 301 -7.91 -3.28 -14.79
CA VAL A 301 -8.57 -3.58 -13.52
C VAL A 301 -9.67 -4.62 -13.71
N ASP A 302 -10.51 -4.45 -14.73
CA ASP A 302 -11.56 -5.41 -15.08
C ASP A 302 -10.95 -6.79 -15.42
N ALA A 303 -9.85 -6.82 -16.19
CA ALA A 303 -9.16 -8.06 -16.55
C ALA A 303 -8.53 -8.76 -15.33
N ALA A 304 -7.89 -8.01 -14.43
CA ALA A 304 -7.26 -8.56 -13.24
C ALA A 304 -8.27 -9.21 -12.29
N TYR A 305 -9.41 -8.53 -12.03
CA TYR A 305 -10.47 -9.11 -11.21
C TYR A 305 -11.19 -10.26 -11.91
N SER A 306 -11.37 -10.20 -13.23
CA SER A 306 -11.95 -11.31 -14.00
C SER A 306 -11.09 -12.57 -13.89
N ALA A 307 -9.77 -12.45 -14.05
CA ALA A 307 -8.85 -13.56 -13.88
C ALA A 307 -8.90 -14.18 -12.47
N ALA A 308 -9.02 -13.33 -11.43
CA ALA A 308 -9.19 -13.81 -10.06
C ALA A 308 -10.54 -14.52 -9.86
N LEU A 309 -11.63 -14.00 -10.43
CA LEU A 309 -12.95 -14.61 -10.36
C LEU A 309 -13.05 -15.90 -11.19
N ASP A 310 -12.28 -16.05 -12.26
CA ASP A 310 -12.13 -17.31 -12.99
C ASP A 310 -11.54 -18.40 -12.10
N LYS A 311 -10.59 -18.07 -11.22
CA LYS A 311 -10.06 -19.01 -10.19
C LYS A 311 -11.10 -19.36 -9.15
N VAL A 312 -12.02 -18.44 -8.84
CA VAL A 312 -13.14 -18.71 -7.94
C VAL A 312 -14.14 -19.65 -8.60
N PHE A 313 -14.63 -19.36 -9.81
CA PHE A 313 -15.76 -20.10 -10.38
C PHE A 313 -15.38 -21.26 -11.30
N GLY A 314 -14.12 -21.34 -11.73
CA GLY A 314 -13.67 -22.24 -12.78
C GLY A 314 -14.25 -21.78 -14.12
N ASN A 315 -13.45 -21.04 -14.91
CA ASN A 315 -13.79 -20.38 -16.18
C ASN A 315 -15.20 -20.75 -16.71
N PRO A 316 -16.23 -19.95 -16.38
CA PRO A 316 -17.63 -20.33 -16.62
C PRO A 316 -17.97 -20.51 -18.10
N SER A 317 -17.15 -19.91 -18.97
CA SER A 317 -17.23 -19.94 -20.43
C SER A 317 -16.71 -21.24 -21.03
N SER A 318 -15.82 -21.95 -20.33
CA SER A 318 -15.43 -23.31 -20.71
C SER A 318 -16.47 -24.29 -20.17
N ARG A 319 -17.41 -24.70 -21.03
CA ARG A 319 -18.08 -25.98 -20.88
C ARG A 319 -17.58 -26.92 -22.00
N PRO A 320 -17.44 -28.23 -21.72
CA PRO A 320 -17.30 -29.24 -22.76
C PRO A 320 -18.50 -29.26 -23.71
#